data_AF-A0A2G5VSL0-F1
#
_entry.id   AF-A0A2G5VSL0-F1
#
_cell.length_a   1.000
_cell.length_b   1.000
_cell.length_c   1.000
_cell.angle_alpha   90.00
_cell.angle_beta   90.00
_cell.angle_gamma   90.00
#
_symmetry.space_group_name_H-M   'P 1'
#
loop_
_entity.id
_entity.type
_entity.pdbx_description
1 polymer ?
#
loop_
_entity_poly.entity_id
_entity_poly.type
_entity_poly.pdbx_seq_one_letter_code
_entity_poly.pdbx_strand_id
1 'polypeptide(L)'
;MLSGSIQHEGTHLAVCVSSFCMLFLKKALGTIDYRNGDDIILRLAPEEKGKCILQIGTNSGEKAAKIAEIVGDDVAGIDVNMGCPKPFSIHCGMGAALLTQTEKIVEILTALKAAAKVPVTCKIRVLDNPEDTLKLVREIEKCGVVALGVHGRRRDERQPDRCRFEEIREVVKTIQSIPIIANGFSGEIERYEDIEKWRDTAGTSSIMIARKALSTPSIFRSEGVLDKYKDIENFLEFACQYDECYTMTKYVVQRILGGDQEHDPRGKALVAAGSVLQICKAFGMEDCYNKWRDDRKRKQSKKRARVDDDGVYNIEVSFPLKRLKNSVGFSPTPKMVLHDYLVETKTPKATYETVKREDKRFVSTAIIGDKKFRSGIGQPNLRMAEQVAALAALHGMNIRSRLEGNWEED
;
A
#
# COMPACT_ATOMS: atom_id res chain seq x y z
N MET A 1 -24.52 -1.76 8.97
CA MET A 1 -23.86 -2.72 8.05
C MET A 1 -23.45 -1.94 6.80
N LEU A 2 -22.22 -1.40 6.79
CA LEU A 2 -21.66 -0.70 5.63
C LEU A 2 -20.35 -1.41 5.28
N SER A 3 -20.46 -2.39 4.37
CA SER A 3 -19.33 -2.99 3.68
C SER A 3 -18.74 -1.94 2.73
N GLY A 4 -17.57 -1.40 3.06
CA GLY A 4 -16.81 -0.53 2.17
C GLY A 4 -16.23 -1.33 1.04
N SER A 5 -16.96 -1.48 -0.06
CA SER A 5 -16.41 -1.97 -1.32
C SER A 5 -15.55 -0.88 -1.95
N ILE A 6 -14.26 -1.18 -2.14
CA ILE A 6 -13.37 -0.41 -3.01
C ILE A 6 -13.92 -0.58 -4.44
N GLN A 7 -14.76 0.34 -4.90
CA GLN A 7 -15.20 0.36 -6.29
C GLN A 7 -14.13 1.04 -7.16
N HIS A 8 -13.41 0.21 -7.91
CA HIS A 8 -12.51 0.60 -8.98
C HIS A 8 -13.28 1.20 -10.14
N GLU A 9 -13.09 2.50 -10.40
CA GLU A 9 -13.13 3.10 -11.74
C GLU A 9 -12.67 4.56 -11.69
N GLY A 10 -11.47 4.86 -12.20
CA GLY A 10 -11.01 6.22 -12.52
C GLY A 10 -10.00 6.87 -11.55
N THR A 11 -8.72 6.84 -11.92
CA THR A 11 -7.62 7.86 -11.76
C THR A 11 -7.45 8.71 -10.49
N HIS A 12 -8.13 8.47 -9.38
CA HIS A 12 -7.93 9.23 -8.14
C HIS A 12 -7.98 8.29 -6.94
N LEU A 13 -6.83 8.09 -6.27
CA LEU A 13 -6.81 7.64 -4.88
C LEU A 13 -7.34 8.78 -4.02
N ALA A 14 -8.65 8.82 -3.80
CA ALA A 14 -9.24 9.57 -2.72
C ALA A 14 -9.60 8.56 -1.65
N VAL A 15 -8.86 8.56 -0.54
CA VAL A 15 -9.16 7.69 0.58
C VAL A 15 -10.29 8.32 1.38
N CYS A 16 -11.46 7.68 1.40
CA CYS A 16 -12.55 8.02 2.31
C CYS A 16 -12.24 7.35 3.67
N VAL A 17 -11.49 8.02 4.53
CA VAL A 17 -11.13 7.50 5.87
C VAL A 17 -12.27 7.83 6.83
N SER A 18 -13.39 7.10 6.74
CA SER A 18 -14.53 7.31 7.63
C SER A 18 -14.49 6.51 8.92
N SER A 19 -13.57 5.54 9.06
CA SER A 19 -13.47 4.67 10.23
C SER A 19 -12.02 4.37 10.61
N PHE A 20 -11.78 4.43 11.93
CA PHE A 20 -10.54 4.24 12.68
C PHE A 20 -9.43 3.47 11.93
N CYS A 21 -8.34 4.19 11.63
CA CYS A 21 -7.12 3.61 11.08
C CYS A 21 -6.15 3.27 12.22
N MET A 22 -5.80 1.99 12.38
CA MET A 22 -4.72 1.59 13.30
C MET A 22 -3.40 1.59 12.53
N LEU A 23 -2.39 2.26 13.09
CA LEU A 23 -1.02 2.27 12.59
C LEU A 23 -0.35 0.93 12.84
N PHE A 24 0.13 0.28 11.78
CA PHE A 24 0.90 -0.94 11.86
C PHE A 24 2.24 -0.80 11.14
N LEU A 25 3.33 -0.97 11.88
CA LEU A 25 4.66 -1.15 11.29
C LEU A 25 4.77 -2.58 10.74
N LYS A 26 4.64 -2.75 9.42
CA LYS A 26 4.86 -4.05 8.77
C LYS A 26 6.37 -4.26 8.60
N LYS A 27 7.05 -4.61 9.70
CA LYS A 27 8.52 -4.79 9.72
C LYS A 27 9.08 -5.76 8.66
N ALA A 28 8.25 -6.66 8.11
CA ALA A 28 8.67 -7.54 7.00
C ALA A 28 8.88 -6.78 5.68
N LEU A 29 8.06 -5.76 5.41
CA LEU A 29 8.20 -4.87 4.25
C LEU A 29 9.04 -3.62 4.56
N GLY A 30 9.18 -3.27 5.85
CA GLY A 30 9.75 -1.98 6.25
C GLY A 30 8.80 -0.81 6.00
N THR A 31 7.52 -1.08 5.72
CA THR A 31 6.51 -0.06 5.43
C THR A 31 5.74 0.34 6.67
N ILE A 32 5.13 1.53 6.57
CA ILE A 32 4.09 1.98 7.48
C ILE A 32 2.75 1.68 6.82
N ASP A 33 1.93 0.83 7.45
CA ASP A 33 0.61 0.45 6.95
C ASP A 33 -0.48 1.04 7.86
N TYR A 34 -1.44 1.72 7.24
CA TYR A 34 -2.67 2.19 7.86
C TYR A 34 -3.82 1.30 7.41
N ARG A 35 -4.54 0.71 8.37
CA ARG A 35 -5.53 -0.35 8.10
C ARG A 35 -6.90 -0.04 8.65
N ASN A 36 -7.91 -0.55 7.96
CA ASN A 36 -9.29 -0.63 8.45
C ASN A 36 -9.74 -2.09 8.38
N GLY A 37 -9.75 -2.77 9.52
CA GLY A 37 -9.88 -4.23 9.55
C GLY A 37 -8.70 -4.90 8.84
N ASP A 38 -9.01 -5.80 7.90
CA ASP A 38 -8.00 -6.52 7.11
C ASP A 38 -7.49 -5.71 5.90
N ASP A 39 -8.21 -4.64 5.53
CA ASP A 39 -7.87 -3.82 4.37
C ASP A 39 -6.74 -2.85 4.69
N ILE A 40 -5.74 -2.82 3.81
CA ILE A 40 -4.69 -1.79 3.83
C ILE A 40 -5.19 -0.60 3.05
N ILE A 41 -5.32 0.52 3.76
CA ILE A 41 -5.90 1.76 3.23
C ILE A 41 -4.80 2.69 2.70
N LEU A 42 -3.65 2.73 3.38
CA LEU A 42 -2.45 3.44 2.96
C LEU A 42 -1.23 2.63 3.35
N ARG A 43 -0.28 2.49 2.42
CA ARG A 43 1.04 1.91 2.65
C ARG A 43 2.07 2.95 2.23
N LEU A 44 3.01 3.25 3.11
CA LEU A 44 4.11 4.18 2.85
C LEU A 44 5.42 3.41 2.80
N ALA A 45 6.13 3.54 1.68
CA ALA A 45 7.45 2.96 1.50
C ALA A 45 8.54 3.90 2.06
N PRO A 46 9.66 3.37 2.59
CA PRO A 46 10.76 4.19 3.09
C PRO A 46 11.31 5.20 2.06
N GLU A 47 11.33 4.84 0.77
CA GLU A 47 11.86 5.66 -0.32
C GLU A 47 11.01 6.91 -0.63
N GLU A 48 9.76 6.92 -0.14
CA GLU A 48 8.79 8.00 -0.29
C GLU A 48 8.81 8.98 0.90
N LYS A 49 9.60 8.67 1.94
CA LYS A 49 9.74 9.53 3.12
C LYS A 49 10.19 10.93 2.70
N GLY A 50 9.47 11.95 3.19
CA GLY A 50 9.71 13.35 2.83
C GLY A 50 9.24 13.75 1.42
N LYS A 51 8.49 12.88 0.71
CA LYS A 51 7.95 13.16 -0.63
C LYS A 51 6.45 12.92 -0.75
N CYS A 52 5.90 11.91 -0.06
CA CYS A 52 4.48 11.53 -0.20
C CYS A 52 3.54 12.59 0.40
N ILE A 53 2.58 13.07 -0.39
CA ILE A 53 1.50 13.97 0.06
C ILE A 53 0.21 13.16 0.13
N LEU A 54 -0.40 13.07 1.31
CA LEU A 54 -1.66 12.34 1.49
C LEU A 54 -2.84 13.21 1.08
N GLN A 55 -3.50 12.85 -0.03
CA GLN A 55 -4.75 13.49 -0.42
C GLN A 55 -5.97 12.81 0.23
N ILE A 56 -6.77 13.60 0.96
CA ILE A 56 -7.99 13.13 1.64
C ILE A 56 -9.26 13.68 0.97
N GLY A 57 -10.30 12.84 0.93
CA GLY A 57 -11.67 13.28 0.69
C GLY A 57 -12.38 13.48 2.02
N THR A 58 -12.89 14.68 2.28
CA THR A 58 -13.59 14.99 3.54
C THR A 58 -14.66 16.05 3.32
N ASN A 59 -15.66 16.06 4.19
CA ASN A 59 -16.70 17.07 4.31
C ASN A 59 -16.81 17.61 5.75
N SER A 60 -15.78 17.41 6.57
CA SER A 60 -15.81 17.74 8.01
C SER A 60 -14.42 18.12 8.47
N GLY A 61 -14.29 19.30 9.10
CA GLY A 61 -13.01 19.74 9.66
C GLY A 61 -12.53 18.83 10.78
N GLU A 62 -13.43 18.38 11.66
CA GLU A 62 -13.11 17.45 12.75
C GLU A 62 -12.52 16.13 12.24
N LYS A 63 -13.18 15.49 11.25
CA LYS A 63 -12.67 14.24 10.67
C LYS A 63 -11.32 14.44 9.97
N ALA A 64 -11.17 15.57 9.27
CA ALA A 64 -9.92 15.91 8.59
C ALA A 64 -8.77 16.09 9.59
N ALA A 65 -9.00 16.85 10.66
CA ALA A 65 -8.06 17.03 11.77
C ALA A 65 -7.68 15.68 12.39
N LYS A 66 -8.65 14.78 12.60
CA LYS A 66 -8.36 13.47 13.17
C LYS A 66 -7.44 12.63 12.29
N ILE A 67 -7.63 12.67 10.98
CA ILE A 67 -6.72 12.00 10.03
C ILE A 67 -5.32 12.60 10.11
N ALA A 68 -5.21 13.92 10.18
CA ALA A 68 -3.93 14.61 10.32
C ALA A 68 -3.18 14.22 11.61
N GLU A 69 -3.89 14.08 12.74
CA GLU A 69 -3.32 13.59 13.99
C GLU A 69 -2.83 12.14 13.88
N ILE A 70 -3.63 11.27 13.25
CA ILE A 70 -3.31 9.84 13.09
C ILE A 70 -2.07 9.65 12.22
N VAL A 71 -1.99 10.39 11.11
CA VAL A 71 -0.88 10.25 10.14
C VAL A 71 0.37 10.98 10.61
N GLY A 72 0.22 12.07 11.37
CA GLY A 72 1.34 12.81 11.94
C GLY A 72 2.32 13.29 10.87
N ASP A 73 3.59 12.93 11.04
CA ASP A 73 4.73 13.27 10.19
C ASP A 73 5.24 12.07 9.35
N ASP A 74 4.44 11.00 9.24
CA ASP A 74 4.76 9.87 8.35
C ASP A 74 4.70 10.26 6.86
N VAL A 75 3.94 11.31 6.53
CA VAL A 75 3.82 11.90 5.19
C VAL A 75 4.48 13.28 5.16
N ALA A 76 4.79 13.79 3.96
CA ALA A 76 5.41 15.10 3.78
C ALA A 76 4.40 16.26 3.78
N GLY A 77 3.11 15.96 3.63
CA GLY A 77 2.04 16.95 3.61
C GLY A 77 0.68 16.31 3.47
N ILE A 78 -0.37 17.11 3.72
CA ILE A 78 -1.77 16.69 3.62
C ILE A 78 -2.46 17.59 2.60
N ASP A 79 -3.17 16.98 1.66
CA ASP A 79 -3.92 17.67 0.61
C ASP A 79 -5.42 17.40 0.73
N VAL A 80 -6.25 18.42 0.54
CA VAL A 80 -7.71 18.24 0.47
C VAL A 80 -8.19 18.19 -0.96
N ASN A 81 -8.86 17.10 -1.33
CA ASN A 81 -9.51 17.00 -2.62
C ASN A 81 -10.82 17.79 -2.65
N MET A 82 -10.85 18.86 -3.45
CA MET A 82 -12.04 19.68 -3.73
C MET A 82 -12.43 19.61 -5.21
N GLY A 83 -11.91 18.64 -5.97
CA GLY A 83 -12.06 18.56 -7.42
C GLY A 83 -12.70 17.28 -7.94
N CYS A 84 -12.96 16.27 -7.08
CA CYS A 84 -13.51 14.98 -7.48
C CYS A 84 -15.00 15.10 -7.86
N PRO A 85 -15.38 14.82 -9.12
CA PRO A 85 -16.75 14.97 -9.61
C PRO A 85 -17.53 13.64 -9.57
N LYS A 86 -16.98 12.58 -8.97
CA LYS A 86 -17.64 11.27 -8.97
C LYS A 86 -18.90 11.30 -8.09
N PRO A 87 -19.97 10.57 -8.46
CA PRO A 87 -21.23 10.58 -7.72
C PRO A 87 -21.07 10.30 -6.23
N PHE A 88 -20.28 9.29 -5.84
CA PHE A 88 -20.07 8.97 -4.41
C PHE A 88 -19.45 10.15 -3.63
N SER A 89 -18.54 10.91 -4.26
CA SER A 89 -17.90 12.06 -3.62
C SER A 89 -18.92 13.18 -3.44
N ILE A 90 -19.69 13.47 -4.49
CA ILE A 90 -20.71 14.53 -4.48
C ILE A 90 -21.83 14.20 -3.47
N HIS A 91 -22.35 12.97 -3.48
CA HIS A 91 -23.39 12.53 -2.56
C HIS A 91 -22.96 12.60 -1.09
N CYS A 92 -21.68 12.37 -0.82
CA CYS A 92 -21.12 12.53 0.52
C CYS A 92 -20.70 13.98 0.84
N GLY A 93 -20.94 14.96 -0.04
CA GLY A 93 -20.56 16.36 0.18
C GLY A 93 -19.06 16.63 0.15
N MET A 94 -18.28 15.77 -0.50
CA MET A 94 -16.82 15.86 -0.64
C MET A 94 -16.42 16.21 -2.09
N GLY A 95 -15.15 16.54 -2.31
CA GLY A 95 -14.65 16.77 -3.67
C GLY A 95 -15.29 18.00 -4.29
N ALA A 96 -15.77 17.88 -5.53
CA ALA A 96 -16.34 19.02 -6.26
C ALA A 96 -17.61 19.60 -5.62
N ALA A 97 -18.29 18.88 -4.72
CA ALA A 97 -19.41 19.43 -3.95
C ALA A 97 -18.98 20.53 -2.97
N LEU A 98 -17.71 20.57 -2.56
CA LEU A 98 -17.17 21.62 -1.70
C LEU A 98 -17.00 22.96 -2.43
N LEU A 99 -16.86 22.95 -3.76
CA LEU A 99 -16.53 24.13 -4.55
C LEU A 99 -17.56 25.26 -4.44
N THR A 100 -18.80 24.94 -4.09
CA THR A 100 -19.88 25.91 -3.86
C THR A 100 -20.17 26.16 -2.37
N GLN A 101 -19.35 25.59 -1.47
CA GLN A 101 -19.52 25.64 -0.02
C GLN A 101 -18.28 26.26 0.63
N THR A 102 -18.03 27.54 0.37
CA THR A 102 -16.84 28.26 0.84
C THR A 102 -16.67 28.20 2.35
N GLU A 103 -17.74 28.37 3.12
CA GLU A 103 -17.70 28.26 4.59
C GLU A 103 -17.20 26.89 5.05
N LYS A 104 -17.60 25.83 4.34
CA LYS A 104 -17.20 24.46 4.63
C LYS A 104 -15.73 24.21 4.30
N ILE A 105 -15.25 24.81 3.21
CA ILE A 105 -13.83 24.81 2.85
C ILE A 105 -13.00 25.48 3.96
N VAL A 106 -13.43 26.67 4.43
CA VAL A 106 -12.75 27.41 5.50
C VAL A 106 -12.73 26.59 6.80
N GLU A 107 -13.86 25.97 7.18
CA GLU A 107 -13.94 25.06 8.33
C GLU A 107 -12.89 23.93 8.24
N ILE A 108 -12.85 23.23 7.09
CA ILE A 108 -11.95 22.09 6.88
C ILE A 108 -10.48 22.51 6.91
N LEU A 109 -10.12 23.56 6.18
CA LEU A 109 -8.72 24.01 6.07
C LEU A 109 -8.21 24.56 7.40
N THR A 110 -9.05 25.31 8.13
CA THR A 110 -8.69 25.84 9.46
C THR A 110 -8.45 24.71 10.46
N ALA A 111 -9.33 23.70 10.49
CA ALA A 111 -9.16 22.55 11.37
C ALA A 111 -7.91 21.74 11.03
N LEU A 112 -7.63 21.50 9.75
CA LEU A 112 -6.41 20.82 9.31
C LEU A 112 -5.16 21.61 9.67
N LYS A 113 -5.17 22.93 9.47
CA LYS A 113 -4.03 23.79 9.79
C LYS A 113 -3.70 23.77 11.28
N ALA A 114 -4.71 23.67 12.13
CA ALA A 114 -4.53 23.58 13.58
C ALA A 114 -3.99 22.21 14.03
N ALA A 115 -4.38 21.12 13.36
CA ALA A 115 -4.05 19.76 13.78
C ALA A 115 -2.79 19.16 13.11
N ALA A 116 -2.52 19.53 11.85
CA ALA A 116 -1.46 18.90 11.05
C ALA A 116 -0.05 19.35 11.52
N LYS A 117 0.85 18.38 11.64
CA LYS A 117 2.30 18.62 11.88
C LYS A 117 3.07 18.93 10.60
N VAL A 118 2.43 18.79 9.45
CA VAL A 118 3.01 18.90 8.11
C VAL A 118 2.24 19.93 7.29
N PRO A 119 2.81 20.46 6.20
CA PRO A 119 2.14 21.46 5.38
C PRO A 119 0.80 20.96 4.81
N VAL A 120 -0.18 21.88 4.76
CA VAL A 120 -1.52 21.61 4.22
C VAL A 120 -1.65 22.28 2.85
N THR A 121 -2.11 21.53 1.86
CA THR A 121 -2.46 22.00 0.51
C THR A 121 -3.91 21.65 0.20
N CYS A 122 -4.44 22.17 -0.91
CA CYS A 122 -5.67 21.64 -1.47
C CYS A 122 -5.63 21.67 -3.00
N LYS A 123 -6.53 20.90 -3.61
CA LYS A 123 -6.68 20.81 -5.06
C LYS A 123 -8.12 21.07 -5.50
N ILE A 124 -8.29 22.08 -6.34
CA ILE A 124 -9.57 22.51 -6.90
C ILE A 124 -9.69 22.24 -8.41
N ARG A 125 -10.91 22.42 -8.91
CA ARG A 125 -11.21 22.69 -10.31
C ARG A 125 -11.65 24.14 -10.45
N VAL A 126 -11.43 24.73 -11.61
CA VAL A 126 -12.01 26.04 -11.97
C VAL A 126 -13.55 25.95 -12.02
N LEU A 127 -14.24 27.00 -11.57
CA LEU A 127 -15.70 27.11 -11.55
C LEU A 127 -16.24 27.65 -12.87
N ASP A 128 -17.53 27.47 -13.12
CA ASP A 128 -18.20 27.91 -14.35
C ASP A 128 -17.92 29.39 -14.66
N ASN A 129 -18.07 30.22 -13.63
CA ASN A 129 -17.73 31.63 -13.64
C ASN A 129 -16.29 31.87 -13.16
N PRO A 130 -15.39 32.45 -13.99
CA PRO A 130 -14.02 32.77 -13.60
C PRO A 130 -13.93 33.65 -12.35
N GLU A 131 -14.79 34.66 -12.20
CA GLU A 131 -14.79 35.56 -11.04
C GLU A 131 -15.03 34.81 -9.73
N ASP A 132 -15.89 33.78 -9.75
CA ASP A 132 -16.16 32.98 -8.56
C ASP A 132 -14.97 32.07 -8.21
N THR A 133 -14.23 31.60 -9.22
CA THR A 133 -12.93 30.95 -8.99
C THR A 133 -11.98 31.89 -8.27
N LEU A 134 -11.87 33.15 -8.72
CA LEU A 134 -10.98 34.14 -8.10
C LEU A 134 -11.41 34.52 -6.68
N LYS A 135 -12.72 34.54 -6.37
CA LYS A 135 -13.20 34.72 -4.99
C LYS A 135 -12.80 33.53 -4.12
N LEU A 136 -13.05 32.31 -4.61
CA LEU A 136 -12.77 31.08 -3.87
C LEU A 136 -11.28 30.95 -3.51
N VAL A 137 -10.37 31.21 -4.46
CA VAL A 137 -8.92 31.08 -4.20
C VAL A 137 -8.40 32.09 -3.17
N ARG A 138 -9.00 33.29 -3.09
CA ARG A 138 -8.67 34.28 -2.04
C ARG A 138 -9.11 33.80 -0.66
N GLU A 139 -10.28 33.17 -0.55
CA GLU A 139 -10.72 32.59 0.73
C GLU A 139 -9.84 31.39 1.14
N ILE A 140 -9.42 30.56 0.19
CA ILE A 140 -8.46 29.48 0.43
C ILE A 140 -7.11 30.02 0.90
N GLU A 141 -6.59 31.07 0.25
CA GLU A 141 -5.32 31.71 0.64
C GLU A 141 -5.34 32.19 2.10
N LYS A 142 -6.44 32.84 2.53
CA LYS A 142 -6.63 33.28 3.91
C LYS A 142 -6.59 32.14 4.94
N CYS A 143 -6.88 30.90 4.53
CA CYS A 143 -6.80 29.73 5.41
C CYS A 143 -5.36 29.26 5.69
N GLY A 144 -4.35 29.82 5.01
CA GLY A 144 -2.94 29.52 5.27
C GLY A 144 -2.46 28.16 4.76
N VAL A 145 -3.06 27.68 3.66
CA VAL A 145 -2.48 26.57 2.87
C VAL A 145 -1.14 26.99 2.28
N VAL A 146 -0.21 26.05 2.08
CA VAL A 146 1.14 26.38 1.59
C VAL A 146 1.27 26.32 0.07
N ALA A 147 0.30 25.73 -0.63
CA ALA A 147 0.23 25.64 -2.09
C ALA A 147 -1.20 25.30 -2.51
N LEU A 148 -1.55 25.67 -3.75
CA LEU A 148 -2.86 25.37 -4.34
C LEU A 148 -2.71 24.65 -5.68
N GLY A 149 -3.28 23.46 -5.78
CA GLY A 149 -3.44 22.73 -7.03
C GLY A 149 -4.68 23.20 -7.81
N VAL A 150 -4.50 23.66 -9.04
CA VAL A 150 -5.62 24.12 -9.89
C VAL A 150 -5.72 23.28 -11.14
N HIS A 151 -6.84 22.57 -11.29
CA HIS A 151 -7.18 21.91 -12.55
C HIS A 151 -8.02 22.85 -13.41
N GLY A 152 -7.50 23.25 -14.56
CA GLY A 152 -8.15 24.15 -15.53
C GLY A 152 -9.36 23.58 -16.29
N ARG A 153 -10.05 22.56 -15.74
CA ARG A 153 -11.33 22.05 -16.27
C ARG A 153 -12.43 22.24 -15.23
N ARG A 154 -13.65 22.53 -15.69
CA ARG A 154 -14.88 22.57 -14.90
C ARG A 154 -15.21 21.20 -14.31
N ARG A 155 -16.18 21.15 -13.39
CA ARG A 155 -16.61 19.90 -12.72
C ARG A 155 -16.95 18.79 -13.70
N ASP A 156 -17.72 19.09 -14.74
CA ASP A 156 -18.31 18.08 -15.62
C ASP A 156 -17.41 17.72 -16.82
N GLU A 157 -16.31 18.45 -17.00
CA GLU A 157 -15.38 18.27 -18.11
C GLU A 157 -14.31 17.21 -17.85
N ARG A 158 -13.97 16.46 -18.90
CA ARG A 158 -12.96 15.41 -18.95
C ARG A 158 -12.00 15.66 -20.12
N GLN A 159 -11.21 14.68 -20.53
CA GLN A 159 -10.56 14.76 -21.85
C GLN A 159 -11.54 14.14 -22.85
N PRO A 160 -11.73 14.74 -24.04
CA PRO A 160 -10.87 15.74 -24.69
C PRO A 160 -11.12 17.22 -24.35
N ASP A 161 -12.03 17.58 -23.45
CA ASP A 161 -12.35 18.99 -23.15
C ASP A 161 -11.09 19.81 -22.83
N ARG A 162 -11.10 21.07 -23.29
CA ARG A 162 -9.95 21.99 -23.20
C ARG A 162 -9.59 22.30 -21.75
N CYS A 163 -8.30 22.28 -21.45
CA CYS A 163 -7.76 22.85 -20.21
C CYS A 163 -7.59 24.37 -20.38
N ARG A 164 -8.25 25.17 -19.53
CA ARG A 164 -8.21 26.64 -19.54
C ARG A 164 -7.02 27.15 -18.75
N PHE A 165 -5.82 27.07 -19.32
CA PHE A 165 -4.61 27.53 -18.65
C PHE A 165 -4.60 29.06 -18.44
N GLU A 166 -5.34 29.80 -19.25
CA GLU A 166 -5.52 31.25 -19.11
C GLU A 166 -6.19 31.59 -17.78
N GLU A 167 -7.18 30.82 -17.34
CA GLU A 167 -7.80 31.01 -16.02
C GLU A 167 -6.84 30.64 -14.88
N ILE A 168 -5.98 29.63 -15.08
CA ILE A 168 -4.93 29.31 -14.11
C ILE A 168 -3.96 30.50 -13.98
N ARG A 169 -3.61 31.18 -15.08
CA ARG A 169 -2.80 32.40 -15.04
C ARG A 169 -3.48 33.53 -14.27
N GLU A 170 -4.79 33.70 -14.42
CA GLU A 170 -5.53 34.70 -13.64
C GLU A 170 -5.53 34.37 -12.14
N VAL A 171 -5.57 33.09 -11.76
CA VAL A 171 -5.36 32.67 -10.37
C VAL A 171 -3.97 33.06 -9.87
N VAL A 172 -2.91 32.81 -10.63
CA VAL A 172 -1.53 33.21 -10.27
C VAL A 172 -1.42 34.73 -10.06
N LYS A 173 -2.02 35.53 -10.93
CA LYS A 173 -2.01 37.00 -10.78
C LYS A 173 -2.78 37.45 -9.53
N THR A 174 -3.82 36.71 -9.17
CA THR A 174 -4.73 37.04 -8.06
C THR A 174 -4.12 36.73 -6.69
N ILE A 175 -3.41 35.60 -6.55
CA ILE A 175 -2.80 35.17 -5.30
C ILE A 175 -1.31 34.88 -5.51
N GLN A 176 -0.46 35.71 -4.90
CA GLN A 176 1.00 35.65 -5.05
C GLN A 176 1.73 35.18 -3.79
N SER A 177 1.01 35.04 -2.67
CA SER A 177 1.62 34.64 -1.40
C SER A 177 1.95 33.15 -1.34
N ILE A 178 1.29 32.32 -2.17
CA ILE A 178 1.48 30.87 -2.23
C ILE A 178 1.72 30.36 -3.67
N PRO A 179 2.53 29.31 -3.85
CA PRO A 179 2.75 28.70 -5.16
C PRO A 179 1.48 28.03 -5.71
N ILE A 180 1.28 28.20 -7.02
CA ILE A 180 0.20 27.54 -7.77
C ILE A 180 0.77 26.35 -8.54
N ILE A 181 0.08 25.21 -8.44
CA ILE A 181 0.43 23.97 -9.14
C ILE A 181 -0.63 23.70 -10.21
N ALA A 182 -0.28 23.87 -11.48
CA ALA A 182 -1.25 23.68 -12.56
C ALA A 182 -1.46 22.20 -12.89
N ASN A 183 -2.69 21.83 -13.23
CA ASN A 183 -3.08 20.48 -13.59
C ASN A 183 -4.04 20.48 -14.79
N GLY A 184 -4.00 19.41 -15.59
CA GLY A 184 -4.92 19.19 -16.71
C GLY A 184 -4.26 18.94 -18.07
N PHE A 185 -2.94 19.07 -18.16
CA PHE A 185 -2.16 19.02 -19.40
C PHE A 185 -1.73 17.62 -19.87
N SER A 186 -2.23 16.53 -19.29
CA SER A 186 -1.75 15.18 -19.65
C SER A 186 -1.90 14.81 -21.14
N GLY A 187 -2.82 15.44 -21.87
CA GLY A 187 -2.96 15.23 -23.33
C GLY A 187 -1.96 16.03 -24.17
N GLU A 188 -1.26 16.97 -23.55
CA GLU A 188 -0.33 17.92 -24.20
C GLU A 188 1.13 17.67 -23.79
N ILE A 189 1.37 16.64 -22.96
CA ILE A 189 2.69 16.30 -22.43
C ILE A 189 3.08 14.95 -23.04
N GLU A 190 4.12 14.96 -23.87
CA GLU A 190 4.66 13.77 -24.53
C GLU A 190 6.06 13.41 -24.02
N ARG A 191 6.82 14.42 -23.61
CA ARG A 191 8.20 14.30 -23.09
C ARG A 191 8.42 15.24 -21.90
N TYR A 192 9.59 15.10 -21.25
CA TYR A 192 9.95 15.86 -20.06
C TYR A 192 9.91 17.39 -20.29
N GLU A 193 10.39 17.85 -21.44
CA GLU A 193 10.47 19.27 -21.80
C GLU A 193 9.09 19.94 -21.89
N ASP A 194 8.05 19.17 -22.21
CA ASP A 194 6.69 19.70 -22.26
C ASP A 194 6.17 20.10 -20.87
N ILE A 195 6.71 19.49 -19.81
CA ILE A 195 6.35 19.82 -18.41
C ILE A 195 6.80 21.26 -18.11
N GLU A 196 8.06 21.58 -18.42
CA GLU A 196 8.64 22.92 -18.26
C GLU A 196 7.92 23.94 -19.15
N LYS A 197 7.69 23.59 -20.42
CA LYS A 197 6.92 24.44 -21.35
C LYS A 197 5.54 24.81 -20.79
N TRP A 198 4.79 23.84 -20.27
CA TRP A 198 3.46 24.10 -19.73
C TRP A 198 3.49 24.81 -18.39
N ARG A 199 4.53 24.59 -17.56
CA ARG A 199 4.77 25.39 -16.36
C ARG A 199 4.86 26.87 -16.71
N ASP A 200 5.72 27.20 -17.68
CA ASP A 200 6.01 28.57 -18.10
C ASP A 200 4.80 29.19 -18.81
N THR A 201 4.15 28.41 -19.70
CA THR A 201 2.94 28.85 -20.42
C THR A 201 1.80 29.19 -19.47
N ALA A 202 1.61 28.39 -18.41
CA ALA A 202 0.60 28.64 -17.38
C ALA A 202 1.06 29.65 -16.31
N GLY A 203 2.32 30.10 -16.36
CA GLY A 203 2.90 31.02 -15.38
C GLY A 203 2.88 30.47 -13.95
N THR A 204 3.00 29.15 -13.78
CA THR A 204 2.82 28.49 -12.47
C THR A 204 4.14 28.05 -11.85
N SER A 205 4.15 27.80 -10.54
CA SER A 205 5.36 27.34 -9.84
C SER A 205 5.71 25.89 -10.18
N SER A 206 4.70 25.06 -10.48
CA SER A 206 4.88 23.63 -10.75
C SER A 206 3.73 23.04 -11.57
N ILE A 207 3.94 21.87 -12.16
CA ILE A 207 2.92 21.10 -12.88
C ILE A 207 2.63 19.80 -12.13
N MET A 208 1.36 19.47 -11.98
CA MET A 208 0.87 18.16 -11.51
C MET A 208 0.38 17.35 -12.70
N ILE A 209 0.90 16.12 -12.86
CA ILE A 209 0.57 15.20 -13.95
C ILE A 209 -0.16 13.98 -13.38
N ALA A 210 -1.27 13.57 -14.00
CA ALA A 210 -2.06 12.42 -13.55
C ALA A 210 -2.12 11.31 -14.61
N ARG A 211 -2.94 11.47 -15.65
CA ARG A 211 -3.16 10.39 -16.64
C ARG A 211 -1.91 9.99 -17.40
N LYS A 212 -1.09 10.96 -17.80
CA LYS A 212 0.16 10.69 -18.51
C LYS A 212 1.16 9.94 -17.63
N ALA A 213 1.25 10.29 -16.35
CA ALA A 213 2.07 9.56 -15.39
C ALA A 213 1.59 8.11 -15.16
N LEU A 214 0.27 7.89 -15.21
CA LEU A 214 -0.31 6.54 -15.09
C LEU A 214 -0.04 5.68 -16.33
N SER A 215 -0.13 6.24 -17.55
CA SER A 215 0.15 5.50 -18.79
C SER A 215 1.65 5.42 -19.12
N THR A 216 2.45 6.35 -18.60
CA THR A 216 3.86 6.53 -18.92
C THR A 216 4.60 7.06 -17.68
N PRO A 217 4.86 6.20 -16.67
CA PRO A 217 5.54 6.61 -15.44
C PRO A 217 6.89 7.29 -15.68
N SER A 218 7.61 6.87 -16.72
CA SER A 218 8.89 7.46 -17.15
C SER A 218 8.80 8.90 -17.67
N ILE A 219 7.61 9.51 -17.76
CA ILE A 219 7.44 10.90 -18.25
C ILE A 219 8.24 11.94 -17.45
N PHE A 220 8.57 11.62 -16.19
CA PHE A 220 9.37 12.50 -15.32
C PHE A 220 10.88 12.37 -15.51
N ARG A 221 11.36 11.52 -16.42
CA ARG A 221 12.78 11.33 -16.69
C ARG A 221 13.30 12.37 -17.67
N SER A 222 14.30 13.13 -17.27
CA SER A 222 15.01 14.09 -18.13
C SER A 222 15.74 13.43 -19.29
N GLU A 223 16.13 12.16 -19.17
CA GLU A 223 16.83 11.41 -20.23
C GLU A 223 15.88 10.87 -21.30
N GLY A 224 14.57 11.07 -21.13
CA GLY A 224 13.53 10.59 -22.03
C GLY A 224 12.69 9.46 -21.46
N VAL A 225 11.53 9.30 -22.11
CA VAL A 225 10.53 8.27 -21.83
C VAL A 225 11.10 6.89 -22.15
N LEU A 226 10.85 5.93 -21.25
CA LEU A 226 11.26 4.54 -21.44
C LEU A 226 10.29 3.80 -22.35
N ASP A 227 10.74 2.68 -22.90
CA ASP A 227 9.81 1.71 -23.48
C ASP A 227 8.79 1.25 -22.42
N LYS A 228 7.53 1.10 -22.82
CA LYS A 228 6.43 0.77 -21.89
C LYS A 228 6.63 -0.55 -21.16
N TYR A 229 7.29 -1.54 -21.78
CA TYR A 229 7.59 -2.80 -21.11
C TYR A 229 8.62 -2.60 -20.02
N LYS A 230 9.55 -1.67 -20.21
CA LYS A 230 10.48 -1.30 -19.15
C LYS A 230 9.79 -0.58 -17.99
N ASP A 231 8.83 0.30 -18.28
CA ASP A 231 7.99 0.91 -17.24
C ASP A 231 7.18 -0.14 -16.46
N ILE A 232 6.65 -1.15 -17.15
CA ILE A 232 5.94 -2.28 -16.52
C ILE A 232 6.87 -3.10 -15.63
N GLU A 233 8.07 -3.46 -16.11
CA GLU A 233 9.06 -4.20 -15.32
C GLU A 233 9.42 -3.46 -14.03
N ASN A 234 9.72 -2.15 -14.14
CA ASN A 234 10.06 -1.31 -13.00
C ASN A 234 8.90 -1.24 -11.99
N PHE A 235 7.67 -1.11 -12.46
CA PHE A 235 6.48 -1.13 -11.60
C PHE A 235 6.28 -2.50 -10.93
N LEU A 236 6.43 -3.60 -11.68
CA LEU A 236 6.26 -4.96 -11.15
C LEU A 236 7.29 -5.31 -10.09
N GLU A 237 8.52 -4.81 -10.19
CA GLU A 237 9.52 -4.97 -9.14
C GLU A 237 9.02 -4.37 -7.81
N PHE A 238 8.51 -3.13 -7.83
CA PHE A 238 7.92 -2.51 -6.64
C PHE A 238 6.65 -3.23 -6.16
N ALA A 239 5.77 -3.63 -7.07
CA ALA A 239 4.57 -4.39 -6.73
C ALA A 239 4.93 -5.71 -6.03
N CYS A 240 5.99 -6.40 -6.49
CA CYS A 240 6.51 -7.60 -5.86
C CYS A 240 7.15 -7.30 -4.50
N GLN A 241 8.00 -6.27 -4.41
CA GLN A 241 8.69 -5.86 -3.19
C GLN A 241 7.69 -5.51 -2.08
N TYR A 242 6.71 -4.68 -2.42
CA TYR A 242 5.73 -4.15 -1.49
C TYR A 242 4.45 -4.95 -1.39
N ASP A 243 4.39 -6.16 -1.95
CA ASP A 243 3.28 -7.09 -1.77
C ASP A 243 1.94 -6.44 -2.14
N GLU A 244 1.93 -5.79 -3.32
CA GLU A 244 0.77 -5.07 -3.85
C GLU A 244 -0.35 -6.05 -4.24
N CYS A 245 -1.59 -5.61 -4.11
CA CYS A 245 -2.73 -6.45 -4.44
C CYS A 245 -2.81 -6.71 -5.95
N TYR A 246 -3.29 -7.91 -6.32
CA TYR A 246 -3.28 -8.32 -7.72
C TYR A 246 -4.20 -7.45 -8.59
N THR A 247 -5.33 -6.98 -8.05
CA THR A 247 -6.30 -6.16 -8.79
C THR A 247 -5.70 -4.81 -9.15
N MET A 248 -5.02 -4.14 -8.22
CA MET A 248 -4.33 -2.88 -8.47
C MET A 248 -3.14 -3.05 -9.39
N THR A 249 -2.34 -4.09 -9.16
CA THR A 249 -1.21 -4.42 -10.04
C THR A 249 -1.68 -4.62 -11.47
N LYS A 250 -2.74 -5.41 -11.68
CA LYS A 250 -3.34 -5.63 -13.00
C LYS A 250 -3.84 -4.32 -13.61
N TYR A 251 -4.58 -3.52 -12.86
CA TYR A 251 -5.11 -2.24 -13.34
C TYR A 251 -4.01 -1.30 -13.84
N VAL A 252 -2.93 -1.12 -13.07
CA VAL A 252 -1.82 -0.22 -13.45
C VAL A 252 -1.14 -0.72 -14.72
N VAL A 253 -0.79 -2.00 -14.79
CA VAL A 253 -0.13 -2.58 -15.97
C VAL A 253 -1.01 -2.43 -17.22
N GLN A 254 -2.33 -2.63 -17.10
CA GLN A 254 -3.26 -2.41 -18.20
C GLN A 254 -3.27 -0.96 -18.68
N ARG A 255 -3.14 0.03 -17.77
CA ARG A 255 -3.10 1.45 -18.14
C ARG A 255 -1.81 1.82 -18.87
N ILE A 256 -0.69 1.17 -18.54
CA ILE A 256 0.58 1.36 -19.26
C ILE A 256 0.52 0.69 -20.64
N LEU A 257 -0.05 -0.52 -20.75
CA LEU A 257 -0.18 -1.21 -22.04
C LEU A 257 -1.10 -0.50 -23.04
N GLY A 258 -2.19 0.11 -22.57
CA GLY A 258 -3.18 0.70 -23.47
C GLY A 258 -3.84 -0.36 -24.36
N GLY A 259 -3.87 -0.13 -25.68
CA GLY A 259 -4.51 -1.05 -26.65
C GLY A 259 -3.79 -2.40 -26.82
N ASP A 260 -2.51 -2.48 -26.44
CA ASP A 260 -1.72 -3.71 -26.59
C ASP A 260 -2.24 -4.88 -25.76
N GLN A 261 -3.14 -4.62 -24.81
CA GLN A 261 -3.86 -5.65 -24.07
C GLN A 261 -4.58 -6.67 -24.98
N GLU A 262 -5.01 -6.24 -26.17
CA GLU A 262 -5.79 -7.09 -27.09
C GLU A 262 -4.92 -7.82 -28.13
N HIS A 263 -3.72 -7.32 -28.40
CA HIS A 263 -2.91 -7.75 -29.55
C HIS A 263 -1.57 -8.34 -29.14
N ASP A 264 -0.93 -7.82 -28.09
CA ASP A 264 0.34 -8.35 -27.59
C ASP A 264 0.10 -9.66 -26.79
N PRO A 265 0.88 -10.74 -27.01
CA PRO A 265 0.74 -11.99 -26.26
C PRO A 265 0.84 -11.80 -24.73
N ARG A 266 1.69 -10.89 -24.26
CA ARG A 266 1.84 -10.54 -22.84
C ARG A 266 0.61 -9.80 -22.33
N GLY A 267 0.04 -8.92 -23.16
CA GLY A 267 -1.24 -8.25 -22.89
C GLY A 267 -2.39 -9.22 -22.69
N LYS A 268 -2.54 -10.21 -23.58
CA LYS A 268 -3.55 -11.27 -23.44
C LYS A 268 -3.33 -12.11 -22.17
N ALA A 269 -2.07 -12.45 -21.87
CA ALA A 269 -1.72 -13.18 -20.66
C ALA A 269 -2.03 -12.36 -19.38
N LEU A 270 -1.78 -11.06 -19.39
CA LEU A 270 -2.17 -10.14 -18.31
C LEU A 270 -3.68 -10.14 -18.10
N VAL A 271 -4.47 -10.04 -19.17
CA VAL A 271 -5.94 -10.06 -19.08
C VAL A 271 -6.44 -11.37 -18.46
N ALA A 272 -5.80 -12.50 -18.77
CA ALA A 272 -6.12 -13.80 -18.18
C ALA A 272 -5.59 -14.00 -16.74
N ALA A 273 -4.63 -13.19 -16.29
CA ALA A 273 -3.98 -13.36 -14.99
C ALA A 273 -4.94 -13.09 -13.82
N GLY A 274 -4.90 -13.98 -12.82
CA GLY A 274 -5.63 -13.90 -11.55
C GLY A 274 -4.72 -13.77 -10.31
N SER A 275 -3.42 -13.53 -10.50
CA SER A 275 -2.45 -13.32 -9.41
C SER A 275 -1.25 -12.49 -9.87
N VAL A 276 -0.55 -11.83 -8.94
CA VAL A 276 0.69 -11.08 -9.25
C VAL A 276 1.76 -12.00 -9.86
N LEU A 277 1.85 -13.27 -9.44
CA LEU A 277 2.76 -14.24 -10.03
C LEU A 277 2.45 -14.48 -11.53
N GLN A 278 1.19 -14.68 -11.89
CA GLN A 278 0.79 -14.85 -13.29
C GLN A 278 1.04 -13.59 -14.12
N ILE A 279 0.85 -12.41 -13.53
CA ILE A 279 1.23 -11.14 -14.16
C ILE A 279 2.74 -11.12 -14.40
N CYS A 280 3.56 -11.41 -13.39
CA CYS A 280 5.01 -11.45 -13.54
C CYS A 280 5.47 -12.45 -14.60
N LYS A 281 4.84 -13.63 -14.69
CA LYS A 281 5.10 -14.61 -15.75
C LYS A 281 4.86 -14.05 -17.15
N ALA A 282 3.79 -13.28 -17.34
CA ALA A 282 3.49 -12.64 -18.63
C ALA A 282 4.61 -11.68 -19.07
N PHE A 283 5.40 -11.13 -18.14
CA PHE A 283 6.49 -10.20 -18.43
C PHE A 283 7.88 -10.77 -18.11
N GLY A 284 8.02 -12.09 -17.91
CA GLY A 284 9.33 -12.70 -17.61
C GLY A 284 9.92 -12.36 -16.25
N MET A 285 9.10 -11.91 -15.30
CA MET A 285 9.49 -11.41 -13.96
C MET A 285 9.27 -12.43 -12.83
N GLU A 286 9.17 -13.72 -13.13
CA GLU A 286 8.90 -14.78 -12.12
C GLU A 286 9.99 -14.84 -11.03
N ASP A 287 11.27 -14.70 -11.42
CA ASP A 287 12.38 -14.71 -10.46
C ASP A 287 12.32 -13.53 -9.50
N CYS A 288 11.92 -12.35 -9.99
CA CYS A 288 11.72 -11.17 -9.15
C CYS A 288 10.60 -11.40 -8.12
N TYR A 289 9.47 -11.97 -8.54
CA TYR A 289 8.39 -12.34 -7.63
C TYR A 289 8.86 -13.33 -6.55
N ASN A 290 9.54 -14.41 -6.96
CA ASN A 290 10.01 -15.45 -6.04
C ASN A 290 11.02 -14.89 -5.03
N LYS A 291 11.99 -14.07 -5.48
CA LYS A 291 12.96 -13.37 -4.64
C LYS A 291 12.27 -12.61 -3.51
N TRP A 292 11.30 -11.76 -3.83
CA TRP A 292 10.64 -10.92 -2.84
C TRP A 292 9.69 -11.71 -1.93
N ARG A 293 8.99 -12.71 -2.47
CA ARG A 293 8.17 -13.65 -1.67
C ARG A 293 9.03 -14.36 -0.62
N ASP A 294 10.19 -14.86 -1.02
CA ASP A 294 11.06 -15.65 -0.14
C ASP A 294 11.77 -14.75 0.89
N ASP A 295 12.14 -13.51 0.53
CA ASP A 295 12.62 -12.52 1.48
C ASP A 295 11.58 -12.20 2.57
N ARG A 296 10.30 -12.02 2.18
CA ARG A 296 9.21 -11.80 3.15
C ARG A 296 9.04 -12.98 4.09
N LYS A 297 9.01 -14.20 3.55
CA LYS A 297 8.92 -15.43 4.36
C LYS A 297 10.07 -15.53 5.36
N ARG A 298 11.30 -15.23 4.93
CA ARG A 298 12.50 -15.22 5.79
C ARG A 298 12.42 -14.17 6.90
N LYS A 299 11.93 -12.96 6.60
CA LYS A 299 11.77 -11.89 7.61
C LYS A 299 10.66 -12.19 8.61
N GLN A 300 9.60 -12.87 8.19
CA GLN A 300 8.54 -13.34 9.08
C GLN A 300 9.01 -14.49 9.98
N SER A 301 9.75 -15.46 9.45
CA SER A 301 10.26 -16.60 10.23
C SER A 301 11.28 -16.19 11.29
N LYS A 302 12.16 -15.22 11.01
CA LYS A 302 13.14 -14.68 11.97
C LYS A 302 12.53 -14.08 13.25
N LYS A 303 11.25 -13.70 13.23
CA LYS A 303 10.55 -13.16 14.41
C LYS A 303 9.89 -14.22 15.28
N ARG A 304 9.76 -15.46 14.81
CA ARG A 304 9.11 -16.51 15.61
C ARG A 304 10.02 -16.97 16.75
N ALA A 305 11.35 -16.96 16.63
CA ALA A 305 12.28 -17.39 17.68
C ALA A 305 12.62 -16.28 18.70
N ARG A 306 12.18 -16.43 19.95
CA ARG A 306 12.67 -15.68 21.12
C ARG A 306 13.34 -16.66 22.09
N VAL A 307 14.53 -16.35 22.61
CA VAL A 307 15.10 -17.11 23.72
C VAL A 307 14.53 -16.52 25.01
N ASP A 308 13.85 -17.32 25.81
CA ASP A 308 13.41 -16.88 27.15
C ASP A 308 14.55 -16.98 28.18
N ASP A 309 14.30 -16.44 29.38
CA ASP A 309 15.29 -16.39 30.47
C ASP A 309 15.80 -17.79 30.90
N ASP A 310 15.06 -18.85 30.56
CA ASP A 310 15.41 -20.25 30.81
C ASP A 310 16.23 -20.89 29.66
N GLY A 311 16.64 -20.10 28.67
CA GLY A 311 17.43 -20.55 27.53
C GLY A 311 16.63 -21.35 26.49
N VAL A 312 15.29 -21.28 26.51
CA VAL A 312 14.44 -21.98 25.55
C VAL A 312 14.14 -21.09 24.34
N TYR A 313 14.44 -21.61 23.16
CA TYR A 313 14.03 -21.02 21.89
C TYR A 313 12.52 -21.21 21.71
N ASN A 314 11.74 -20.20 22.11
CA ASN A 314 10.31 -20.14 21.94
C ASN A 314 9.99 -19.67 20.51
N ILE A 315 9.38 -20.56 19.73
CA ILE A 315 9.03 -20.40 18.33
C ILE A 315 7.52 -20.56 18.23
N GLU A 316 6.79 -19.45 18.09
CA GLU A 316 5.33 -19.46 17.96
C GLU A 316 4.90 -20.10 16.64
N VAL A 317 4.67 -21.41 16.68
CA VAL A 317 4.11 -22.21 15.59
C VAL A 317 2.93 -23.04 16.10
N SER A 318 1.86 -23.10 15.31
CA SER A 318 0.68 -23.94 15.57
C SER A 318 0.47 -24.93 14.43
N PHE A 319 -0.30 -25.98 14.68
CA PHE A 319 -0.49 -27.13 13.80
C PHE A 319 -1.98 -27.46 13.62
N PRO A 320 -2.50 -27.63 12.38
CA PRO A 320 -3.90 -27.98 12.17
C PRO A 320 -4.17 -29.45 12.49
N LEU A 321 -5.06 -29.70 13.46
CA LEU A 321 -5.55 -31.01 13.92
C LEU A 321 -5.84 -32.04 12.80
N LYS A 322 -6.32 -31.58 11.65
CA LYS A 322 -6.73 -32.44 10.52
C LYS A 322 -5.55 -33.13 9.82
N ARG A 323 -4.33 -32.59 9.87
CA ARG A 323 -3.16 -33.15 9.16
C ARG A 323 -2.54 -34.38 9.82
N LEU A 324 -2.70 -34.55 11.14
CA LEU A 324 -2.30 -35.76 11.85
C LEU A 324 -3.24 -36.95 11.57
N LYS A 325 -4.47 -36.66 11.10
CA LYS A 325 -5.51 -37.65 10.77
C LYS A 325 -5.57 -37.97 9.26
N ASN A 326 -5.20 -37.01 8.40
CA ASN A 326 -5.27 -37.13 6.95
C ASN A 326 -3.90 -37.38 6.27
N SER A 327 -2.93 -38.01 6.95
CA SER A 327 -1.72 -38.51 6.27
C SER A 327 -2.08 -39.72 5.40
N VAL A 328 -2.90 -39.49 4.37
CA VAL A 328 -3.14 -40.43 3.28
C VAL A 328 -1.99 -40.18 2.30
N GLY A 329 -0.92 -40.96 2.45
CA GLY A 329 0.36 -40.76 1.78
C GLY A 329 1.51 -40.57 2.78
N PHE A 330 2.66 -41.15 2.45
CA PHE A 330 3.89 -41.28 3.27
C PHE A 330 4.61 -39.94 3.60
N SER A 331 3.89 -38.84 3.82
CA SER A 331 4.55 -37.56 4.14
C SER A 331 5.14 -37.61 5.56
N PRO A 332 6.45 -37.38 5.73
CA PRO A 332 7.11 -37.49 7.03
C PRO A 332 6.64 -36.37 7.98
N THR A 333 6.39 -36.73 9.23
CA THR A 333 5.96 -35.77 10.27
C THR A 333 7.13 -34.94 10.79
N PRO A 334 6.89 -33.77 11.42
CA PRO A 334 7.95 -32.97 12.06
C PRO A 334 8.88 -33.78 12.96
N LYS A 335 8.35 -34.67 13.81
CA LYS A 335 9.18 -35.56 14.66
C LYS A 335 10.04 -36.53 13.86
N MET A 336 9.55 -37.04 12.73
CA MET A 336 10.31 -37.97 11.87
C MET A 336 11.46 -37.24 11.18
N VAL A 337 11.18 -36.10 10.54
CA VAL A 337 12.22 -35.29 9.88
C VAL A 337 13.28 -34.82 10.87
N LEU A 338 12.86 -34.41 12.07
CA LEU A 338 13.79 -34.03 13.13
C LEU A 338 14.64 -35.23 13.58
N HIS A 339 14.02 -36.40 13.80
CA HIS A 339 14.74 -37.61 14.17
C HIS A 339 15.80 -37.99 13.14
N ASP A 340 15.42 -38.01 11.85
CA ASP A 340 16.31 -38.42 10.76
C ASP A 340 17.51 -37.45 10.64
N TYR A 341 17.26 -36.14 10.80
CA TYR A 341 18.32 -35.14 10.85
C TYR A 341 19.29 -35.36 12.02
N LEU A 342 18.78 -35.69 13.22
CA LEU A 342 19.62 -35.92 14.39
C LEU A 342 20.48 -37.18 14.24
N VAL A 343 19.94 -38.24 13.62
CA VAL A 343 20.71 -39.44 13.28
C VAL A 343 21.79 -39.14 12.26
N GLU A 344 21.46 -38.44 11.17
CA GLU A 344 22.41 -38.04 10.11
C GLU A 344 23.57 -37.23 10.66
N THR A 345 23.29 -36.30 11.58
CA THR A 345 24.28 -35.40 12.18
C THR A 345 24.98 -35.97 13.41
N LYS A 346 24.67 -37.21 13.82
CA LYS A 346 25.16 -37.83 15.06
C LYS A 346 24.90 -36.97 16.30
N THR A 347 23.80 -36.22 16.29
CA THR A 347 23.34 -35.40 17.41
C THR A 347 22.50 -36.25 18.37
N PRO A 348 22.54 -36.01 19.70
CA PRO A 348 21.67 -36.72 20.64
C PRO A 348 20.19 -36.67 20.24
N LYS A 349 19.49 -37.79 20.47
CA LYS A 349 18.06 -37.91 20.17
C LYS A 349 17.25 -36.86 20.93
N ALA A 350 16.29 -36.25 20.24
CA ALA A 350 15.36 -35.31 20.86
C ALA A 350 14.54 -35.99 21.97
N THR A 351 14.50 -35.37 23.15
CA THR A 351 13.58 -35.70 24.25
C THR A 351 12.52 -34.60 24.37
N TYR A 352 11.38 -34.90 25.00
CA TYR A 352 10.24 -34.00 25.05
C TYR A 352 9.74 -33.87 26.48
N GLU A 353 9.74 -32.66 27.01
CA GLU A 353 9.12 -32.32 28.30
C GLU A 353 7.79 -31.63 28.03
N THR A 354 6.69 -32.21 28.51
CA THR A 354 5.34 -31.66 28.26
C THR A 354 4.65 -31.25 29.54
N VAL A 355 4.13 -30.03 29.55
CA VAL A 355 3.35 -29.45 30.65
C VAL A 355 1.90 -29.30 30.19
N LYS A 356 0.97 -29.71 31.05
CA LYS A 356 -0.46 -29.41 30.90
C LYS A 356 -0.78 -28.10 31.62
N ARG A 357 -1.28 -27.12 30.89
CA ARG A 357 -1.65 -25.80 31.40
C ARG A 357 -3.02 -25.80 32.07
N GLU A 358 -3.31 -24.71 32.79
CA GLU A 358 -4.60 -24.49 33.46
C GLU A 358 -5.80 -24.51 32.49
N ASP A 359 -5.59 -24.05 31.25
CA ASP A 359 -6.57 -24.11 30.15
C ASP A 359 -6.80 -25.53 29.59
N LYS A 360 -6.24 -26.55 30.24
CA LYS A 360 -6.25 -27.97 29.85
C LYS A 360 -5.53 -28.29 28.54
N ARG A 361 -4.78 -27.34 27.96
CA ARG A 361 -3.96 -27.56 26.76
C ARG A 361 -2.54 -28.01 27.15
N PHE A 362 -1.85 -28.66 26.22
CA PHE A 362 -0.52 -29.23 26.38
C PHE A 362 0.52 -28.38 25.65
N VAL A 363 1.64 -28.09 26.29
CA VAL A 363 2.81 -27.47 25.66
C VAL A 363 4.02 -28.34 25.89
N SER A 364 4.72 -28.66 24.82
CA SER A 364 5.91 -29.51 24.85
C SER A 364 7.15 -28.69 24.48
N THR A 365 8.27 -29.05 25.10
CA THR A 365 9.59 -28.51 24.82
C THR A 365 10.46 -29.66 24.30
N ALA A 366 10.99 -29.52 23.10
CA ALA A 366 11.95 -30.45 22.51
C ALA A 366 13.36 -30.10 22.98
N ILE A 367 14.07 -31.07 23.56
CA ILE A 367 15.40 -30.92 24.12
C ILE A 367 16.39 -31.75 23.29
N ILE A 368 17.41 -31.10 22.75
CA ILE A 368 18.39 -31.66 21.82
C ILE A 368 19.79 -31.20 22.29
N GLY A 369 20.50 -32.10 22.98
CA GLY A 369 21.71 -31.70 23.71
C GLY A 369 21.37 -30.59 24.70
N ASP A 370 22.10 -29.48 24.64
CA ASP A 370 21.89 -28.32 25.52
C ASP A 370 20.81 -27.36 25.02
N LYS A 371 20.24 -27.59 23.82
CA LYS A 371 19.26 -26.69 23.21
C LYS A 371 17.84 -27.14 23.51
N LYS A 372 16.99 -26.17 23.86
CA LYS A 372 15.56 -26.39 24.12
C LYS A 372 14.72 -25.56 23.15
N PHE A 373 13.71 -26.17 22.56
CA PHE A 373 12.81 -25.53 21.60
C PHE A 373 11.35 -25.76 21.99
N ARG A 374 10.53 -24.72 22.01
CA ARG A 374 9.09 -24.84 22.33
C ARG A 374 8.25 -23.94 21.45
N SER A 375 6.96 -24.19 21.37
CA SER A 375 5.97 -23.19 20.96
C SER A 375 5.12 -22.79 22.15
N GLY A 376 4.93 -21.49 22.35
CA GLY A 376 4.06 -20.95 23.39
C GLY A 376 2.57 -21.30 23.20
N ILE A 377 2.18 -21.86 22.04
CA ILE A 377 0.79 -22.15 21.68
C ILE A 377 0.37 -23.53 22.19
N GLY A 378 -0.61 -23.56 23.10
CA GLY A 378 -1.15 -24.79 23.68
C GLY A 378 -1.80 -25.72 22.65
N GLN A 379 -1.63 -27.02 22.79
CA GLN A 379 -2.19 -28.06 21.91
C GLN A 379 -3.25 -28.91 22.62
N PRO A 380 -4.22 -29.49 21.90
CA PRO A 380 -5.34 -30.22 22.51
C PRO A 380 -4.94 -31.59 23.09
N ASN A 381 -3.78 -32.14 22.70
CA ASN A 381 -3.26 -33.40 23.24
C ASN A 381 -1.72 -33.46 23.20
N LEU A 382 -1.16 -34.41 23.98
CA LEU A 382 0.28 -34.66 24.10
C LEU A 382 0.97 -34.89 22.75
N ARG A 383 0.42 -35.78 21.92
CA ARG A 383 1.01 -36.14 20.61
C ARG A 383 1.18 -34.92 19.71
N MET A 384 0.22 -34.01 19.73
CA MET A 384 0.30 -32.75 18.99
C MET A 384 1.31 -31.78 19.58
N ALA A 385 1.34 -31.66 20.90
CA ALA A 385 2.31 -30.80 21.59
C ALA A 385 3.74 -31.16 21.19
N GLU A 386 4.08 -32.46 21.16
CA GLU A 386 5.41 -32.92 20.75
C GLU A 386 5.71 -32.68 19.27
N GLN A 387 4.72 -32.84 18.38
CA GLN A 387 4.90 -32.53 16.95
C GLN A 387 5.16 -31.04 16.71
N VAL A 388 4.45 -30.18 17.45
CA VAL A 388 4.66 -28.73 17.42
C VAL A 388 6.02 -28.34 18.01
N ALA A 389 6.46 -29.00 19.09
CA ALA A 389 7.80 -28.79 19.64
C ALA A 389 8.91 -29.23 18.68
N ALA A 390 8.71 -30.34 17.97
CA ALA A 390 9.64 -30.78 16.93
C ALA A 390 9.68 -29.79 15.76
N LEU A 391 8.52 -29.26 15.34
CA LEU A 391 8.45 -28.21 14.32
C LEU A 391 9.16 -26.92 14.77
N ALA A 392 8.97 -26.51 16.03
CA ALA A 392 9.73 -25.42 16.63
C ALA A 392 11.24 -25.70 16.55
N ALA A 393 11.71 -26.90 16.89
CA ALA A 393 13.11 -27.27 16.75
C ALA A 393 13.62 -27.21 15.30
N LEU A 394 12.84 -27.67 14.31
CA LEU A 394 13.21 -27.54 12.89
C LEU A 394 13.40 -26.08 12.45
N HIS A 395 12.54 -25.18 12.94
CA HIS A 395 12.69 -23.74 12.71
C HIS A 395 13.91 -23.17 13.44
N GLY A 396 14.08 -23.50 14.72
CA GLY A 396 15.15 -22.97 15.57
C GLY A 396 16.54 -23.45 15.16
N MET A 397 16.63 -24.63 14.55
CA MET A 397 17.85 -25.18 13.97
C MET A 397 18.04 -24.79 12.49
N ASN A 398 17.13 -24.00 11.92
CA ASN A 398 17.17 -23.52 10.53
C ASN A 398 17.21 -24.65 9.48
N ILE A 399 16.46 -25.73 9.74
CA ILE A 399 16.33 -26.93 8.90
C ILE A 399 14.88 -27.23 8.50
N ARG A 400 13.97 -26.27 8.68
CA ARG A 400 12.56 -26.39 8.29
C ARG A 400 12.36 -26.77 6.82
N SER A 401 13.26 -26.39 5.92
CA SER A 401 13.21 -26.76 4.50
C SER A 401 13.23 -28.27 4.23
N ARG A 402 13.73 -29.08 5.18
CA ARG A 402 13.73 -30.55 5.07
C ARG A 402 12.34 -31.19 5.26
N LEU A 403 11.38 -30.43 5.79
CA LEU A 403 10.01 -30.89 5.97
C LEU A 403 9.16 -30.43 4.79
N GLU A 404 8.75 -31.34 3.91
CA GLU A 404 7.93 -30.99 2.75
C GLU A 404 6.49 -30.64 3.14
N GLY A 405 5.93 -29.62 2.49
CA GLY A 405 4.54 -29.17 2.69
C GLY A 405 4.36 -28.05 3.73
N ASN A 406 3.12 -27.56 3.85
CA ASN A 406 2.73 -26.52 4.81
C ASN A 406 2.22 -27.19 6.10
N TRP A 407 3.04 -27.17 7.14
CA TRP A 407 2.75 -27.80 8.44
C TRP A 407 2.31 -26.81 9.50
N GLU A 408 2.55 -25.53 9.26
CA GLU A 408 2.17 -24.39 10.09
C GLU A 408 0.79 -23.87 9.74
N GLU A 409 0.05 -23.39 10.74
CA GLU A 409 -1.03 -22.43 10.53
C GLU A 409 -0.41 -21.04 10.24
N ASP A 410 -1.00 -20.32 9.28
CA ASP A 410 -0.57 -18.97 8.87
C ASP A 410 -0.71 -17.95 10.00
#